data_AF-A0A5M7QGM1-F1
#
_entry.id   AF-A0A5M7QGM1-F1
#
_cell.length_a   1.000
_cell.length_b   1.000
_cell.length_c   1.000
_cell.angle_alpha   90.00
_cell.angle_beta   90.00
_cell.angle_gamma   90.00
#
_symmetry.space_group_name_H-M   'P 1'
#
loop_
_entity.id
_entity.type
_entity.pdbx_description
1 polymer ?
#
loop_
_entity_poly.entity_id
_entity_poly.type
_entity_poly.pdbx_seq_one_letter_code
_entity_poly.pdbx_strand_id
1 'polypeptide(L)' 'MKFAKWLGKFSAHLLEGTITAAMSFLALASLFLFDSLALKLCGFFGSVLMGYGAAYFLGKARGEHRE' A
#
# COMPACT_ATOMS: atom_id res chain seq x y z
N MET A 1 -2.59 7.37 28.70
CA MET A 1 -3.55 7.25 27.57
C MET A 1 -3.18 8.04 26.31
N LYS A 2 -2.48 9.19 26.37
CA LYS A 2 -2.06 9.95 25.17
C LYS A 2 -0.96 9.27 24.33
N PHE A 3 0.04 8.66 24.98
CA PHE A 3 1.16 7.99 24.29
C PHE A 3 0.73 6.78 23.46
N ALA A 4 -0.20 5.96 23.97
CA ALA A 4 -0.71 4.79 23.24
C ALA A 4 -1.47 5.20 21.95
N LYS A 5 -2.24 6.29 21.98
CA LYS A 5 -2.87 6.84 20.76
C LYS A 5 -1.85 7.39 19.76
N TRP A 6 -0.78 8.01 20.26
CA TRP A 6 0.29 8.53 19.42
C TRP A 6 1.10 7.39 18.74
N LEU A 7 1.45 6.34 19.49
CA LEU A 7 2.06 5.11 18.97
C LEU A 7 1.15 4.39 17.97
N GLY A 8 -0.16 4.34 18.22
CA GLY A 8 -1.13 3.78 17.28
C GLY A 8 -1.18 4.55 15.95
N LYS A 9 -1.16 5.89 16.00
CA LYS A 9 -1.10 6.72 14.78
C LYS A 9 0.22 6.56 14.03
N PHE A 10 1.35 6.51 14.75
CA PHE A 10 2.67 6.40 14.14
C PHE A 10 2.91 5.03 13.51
N SER A 11 2.50 3.96 14.20
CA SER A 11 2.57 2.58 13.67
C SER A 11 1.69 2.40 12.43
N ALA A 12 0.50 2.99 12.40
CA ALA A 12 -0.35 2.95 11.22
C ALA A 12 0.29 3.69 10.03
N HIS A 13 0.98 4.82 10.26
CA HIS A 13 1.68 5.55 9.19
C HIS A 13 2.90 4.80 8.70
N LEU A 14 3.65 4.16 9.61
CA LEU A 14 4.73 3.27 9.23
C LEU A 14 4.20 2.10 8.41
N LEU A 15 3.11 1.45 8.83
CA LEU A 15 2.53 0.31 8.11
C LEU A 15 2.06 0.71 6.70
N GLU A 16 1.38 1.85 6.58
CA GLU A 16 0.96 2.42 5.29
C GLU A 16 2.16 2.74 4.39
N GLY A 17 3.19 3.38 4.94
CA GLY A 17 4.44 3.64 4.22
C GLY A 17 5.16 2.36 3.79
N THR A 18 5.16 1.32 4.62
CA THR A 18 5.80 0.04 4.32
C THR A 18 5.04 -0.70 3.21
N ILE A 19 3.71 -0.71 3.26
CA ILE A 19 2.85 -1.31 2.23
C ILE A 19 3.03 -0.57 0.90
N THR A 20 3.06 0.76 0.94
CA THR A 20 3.28 1.59 -0.26
C THR A 20 4.65 1.35 -0.86
N ALA A 21 5.70 1.26 -0.02
CA ALA A 21 7.05 0.95 -0.47
C ALA A 21 7.13 -0.46 -1.08
N ALA A 22 6.54 -1.46 -0.43
CA ALA A 22 6.50 -2.83 -0.92
C ALA A 22 5.75 -2.95 -2.26
N MET A 23 4.59 -2.28 -2.38
CA MET A 23 3.81 -2.27 -3.63
C MET A 23 4.53 -1.54 -4.76
N SER A 24 5.24 -0.45 -4.46
CA SER A 24 6.08 0.25 -5.45
C SER A 24 7.23 -0.64 -5.93
N PHE A 25 7.85 -1.39 -5.02
CA PHE A 25 8.89 -2.36 -5.36
C PHE A 25 8.35 -3.51 -6.20
N LEU A 26 7.17 -4.05 -5.87
CA LEU A 26 6.50 -5.08 -6.68
C LEU A 26 6.15 -4.56 -8.09
N ALA A 27 5.66 -3.32 -8.19
CA ALA A 27 5.32 -2.69 -9.46
C ALA A 27 6.54 -2.58 -10.38
N LEU A 28 7.66 -2.10 -9.83
CA LEU A 28 8.92 -1.98 -10.56
C LEU A 28 9.54 -3.34 -10.88
N ALA A 29 9.48 -4.30 -9.94
CA ALA A 29 9.99 -5.65 -10.14
C ALA A 29 9.22 -6.41 -11.24
N SER A 30 7.90 -6.20 -11.35
CA SER A 30 7.07 -6.74 -12.42
C SER A 30 7.57 -6.34 -13.81
N LEU A 31 8.10 -5.13 -13.98
CA LEU A 31 8.65 -4.67 -15.26
C LEU A 31 9.94 -5.40 -15.67
N PHE A 32 10.64 -6.01 -14.71
CA PHE A 32 11.89 -6.75 -14.92
C PHE A 32 11.72 -8.27 -14.93
N LEU A 33 10.76 -8.81 -14.19
CA LEU A 33 10.54 -10.26 -14.05
C LEU A 33 9.76 -10.88 -15.22
N PHE A 34 8.90 -10.12 -15.89
CA PHE A 34 8.08 -10.66 -16.97
C PHE A 34 8.68 -10.35 -18.34
N ASP A 35 8.77 -11.34 -19.23
CA ASP A 35 9.27 -11.14 -20.60
C ASP A 35 8.23 -10.44 -21.51
N SER A 36 6.95 -10.71 -21.29
CA SER A 36 5.86 -10.17 -22.11
C SER A 36 5.41 -8.79 -21.64
N LEU A 37 5.32 -7.85 -22.59
CA LEU A 37 4.87 -6.46 -22.36
C LEU A 37 3.48 -6.41 -21.72
N ALA A 38 2.58 -7.33 -22.09
CA ALA A 38 1.26 -7.45 -21.50
C ALA A 38 1.31 -7.86 -20.01
N LEU A 39 2.19 -8.80 -19.63
CA LEU A 39 2.37 -9.20 -18.23
C LEU A 39 3.04 -8.10 -17.41
N LYS A 40 4.02 -7.38 -17.99
CA LYS A 40 4.64 -6.20 -17.34
C LYS A 40 3.60 -5.15 -16.95
N LEU A 41 2.74 -4.78 -17.91
CA LEU A 41 1.66 -3.83 -17.68
C LEU A 41 0.62 -4.37 -16.69
N CYS A 42 0.25 -5.65 -16.80
CA CYS A 42 -0.70 -6.28 -15.89
C CYS A 42 -0.18 -6.29 -14.44
N GLY A 43 1.09 -6.66 -14.21
CA GLY A 43 1.66 -6.67 -12.86
C GLY A 43 1.91 -5.26 -12.32
N PHE A 44 2.25 -4.29 -13.18
CA PHE A 44 2.36 -2.88 -12.79
C PHE A 44 1.00 -2.29 -12.39
N PHE A 45 -0.01 -2.37 -13.25
CA PHE A 45 -1.35 -1.87 -12.93
C PHE A 45 -2.00 -2.65 -11.79
N GLY A 46 -1.80 -3.96 -11.73
CA GLY A 46 -2.32 -4.82 -10.67
C GLY A 46 -1.76 -4.45 -9.31
N SER A 47 -0.44 -4.24 -9.19
CA SER A 47 0.20 -3.81 -7.94
C SER A 47 -0.21 -2.40 -7.52
N VAL A 48 -0.41 -1.47 -8.47
CA VAL A 48 -0.93 -0.12 -8.19
C VAL A 48 -2.37 -0.19 -7.66
N LEU A 49 -3.26 -0.96 -8.29
CA LEU A 49 -4.64 -1.16 -7.85
C LEU A 49 -4.71 -1.81 -6.47
N MET A 50 -3.87 -2.82 -6.24
CA MET A 50 -3.81 -3.54 -4.97
C MET A 50 -3.22 -2.67 -3.85
N GLY A 51 -2.23 -1.83 -4.16
CA GLY A 51 -1.69 -0.82 -3.24
C GLY A 51 -2.73 0.25 -2.88
N TYR A 52 -3.48 0.75 -3.87
CA TYR A 52 -4.57 1.69 -3.63
C TYR A 52 -5.67 1.09 -2.75
N GLY A 53 -6.09 -0.15 -3.03
CA GLY A 53 -7.06 -0.87 -2.21
C GLY A 53 -6.58 -1.10 -0.77
N ALA A 54 -5.31 -1.47 -0.60
CA ALA A 54 -4.71 -1.64 0.72
C ALA A 54 -4.66 -0.32 1.50
N ALA A 55 -4.26 0.79 0.85
CA ALA A 55 -4.26 2.12 1.47
C ALA A 55 -5.67 2.59 1.83
N TYR A 56 -6.66 2.39 0.96
CA TYR A 56 -8.06 2.71 1.22
C TYR A 56 -8.62 1.92 2.42
N PHE A 57 -8.33 0.62 2.49
CA PHE A 57 -8.77 -0.22 3.61
C PHE A 57 -8.09 0.19 4.92
N LEU A 58 -6.82 0.56 4.89
CA LEU A 58 -6.09 1.09 6.05
C LEU A 58 -6.64 2.44 6.52
N GLY A 59 -6.98 3.34 5.60
CA GLY A 59 -7.65 4.60 5.90
C GLY A 59 -9.04 4.39 6.54
N LYS A 60 -9.80 3.41 6.03
CA LYS A 60 -11.07 3.00 6.63
C LYS A 60 -10.89 2.39 8.03
N ALA A 61 -9.88 1.53 8.22
CA ALA A 61 -9.58 0.88 9.50
C ALA A 61 -9.10 1.86 10.59
N ARG A 62 -8.45 2.97 10.21
CA ARG A 62 -8.12 4.08 11.14
C ARG A 62 -9.34 4.81 11.69
N GLY A 63 -10.51 4.62 11.10
CA GLY A 63 -11.71 5.36 11.48
C GLY A 63 -11.67 6.83 11.06
N GLU A 64 -10.84 7.19 10.08
CA GLU A 64 -10.77 8.55 9.52
C GLU A 64 -12.06 8.91 8.73
N HIS A 65 -12.86 7.90 8.36
CA HIS A 65 -14.22 8.01 7.85
C HIS A 65 -15.30 7.67 8.90
N ARG A 66 -15.12 8.09 10.15
CA ARG A 66 -16.21 8.20 11.12
C ARG A 66 -16.67 9.66 11.19
N GLU A 67 -17.41 10.07 10.17
CA GLU A 67 -18.36 11.18 10.22
C GLU A 67 -19.75 10.60 9.97
#